data_AF-A4A1W0-F1
#
_entry.id   AF-A4A1W0-F1
#
_cell.length_a   1.000
_cell.length_b   1.000
_cell.length_c   1.000
_cell.angle_alpha   90.00
_cell.angle_beta   90.00
_cell.angle_gamma   90.00
#
_symmetry.space_group_name_H-M   'P 1'
#
loop_
_entity.id
_entity.type
_entity.pdbx_description
1 polymer ?
#
loop_
_entity_poly.entity_id
_entity_poly.type
_entity_poly.pdbx_seq_one_letter_code
_entity_poly.pdbx_strand_id
1 'polypeptide(L)'
;MNQPPENPYASPGVDEIFEGEPILEAEVVWNEEFSLRVGNIVGDSPLSLPDVCLYCAADIVDDLGIRQNNHFHRLRLLEAESPVSMNVSYSVCAKCIEAAQSWRRRRGKSLYFILAAFVGGTISFAGMVTLSEADHRPNSLFTGLFGIFATAGVGGFFRVAYCESQLPKGLALQKFAGNTMTLAGAGWKFIQRFR
;
A
#
# COMPACT_ATOMS: atom_id res chain seq x y z
N MET A 1 -9.91 31.82 -31.46
CA MET A 1 -8.76 31.68 -30.53
C MET A 1 -9.01 30.42 -29.73
N ASN A 2 -8.33 29.33 -30.09
CA ASN A 2 -8.53 28.02 -29.47
C ASN A 2 -7.37 27.78 -28.51
N GLN A 3 -7.63 27.80 -27.20
CA GLN A 3 -6.71 27.20 -26.25
C GLN A 3 -6.80 25.67 -26.38
N PRO A 4 -5.67 24.94 -26.36
CA PRO A 4 -5.71 23.48 -26.25
C PRO A 4 -6.24 23.07 -24.87
N PRO A 5 -6.88 21.88 -24.76
CA PRO A 5 -7.39 21.39 -23.47
C PRO A 5 -6.25 21.14 -22.50
N GLU A 6 -6.39 21.65 -21.26
CA GLU A 6 -5.51 21.32 -20.15
C GLU A 6 -5.46 19.80 -19.92
N ASN A 7 -4.25 19.27 -19.82
CA ASN A 7 -3.97 17.86 -19.62
C ASN A 7 -4.50 17.40 -18.24
N PRO A 8 -5.40 16.40 -18.16
CA PRO A 8 -5.96 15.91 -16.90
C PRO A 8 -4.97 15.06 -16.06
N TYR A 9 -3.77 14.77 -16.57
CA TYR A 9 -2.75 13.96 -15.89
C TYR A 9 -1.65 14.77 -15.21
N ALA A 10 -1.75 16.10 -15.17
CA ALA A 10 -0.75 16.94 -14.53
C ALA A 10 -1.03 17.11 -13.02
N SER A 11 -0.66 16.13 -12.21
CA SER A 11 -0.24 16.42 -10.83
C SER A 11 0.77 15.42 -10.25
N PRO A 12 1.67 15.91 -9.37
CA PRO A 12 3.01 15.39 -9.17
C PRO A 12 3.04 14.31 -8.09
N GLY A 13 3.78 13.23 -8.36
CA GLY A 13 3.86 12.11 -7.44
C GLY A 13 4.96 11.11 -7.79
N VAL A 14 6.20 11.60 -7.72
CA VAL A 14 7.47 10.86 -7.62
C VAL A 14 8.11 10.41 -8.94
N ASP A 15 9.30 10.98 -9.17
CA ASP A 15 10.26 10.65 -10.20
C ASP A 15 10.70 9.18 -10.10
N GLU A 16 10.32 8.36 -11.09
CA GLU A 16 11.16 7.26 -11.55
C GLU A 16 11.54 7.56 -13.00
N ILE A 17 12.75 8.10 -13.19
CA ILE A 17 13.40 8.09 -14.49
C ILE A 17 13.79 6.64 -14.75
N PHE A 18 13.08 5.97 -15.65
CA PHE A 18 13.63 4.84 -16.38
C PHE A 18 13.40 5.08 -17.87
N GLU A 19 14.51 5.28 -18.59
CA GLU A 19 14.58 5.10 -20.04
C GLU A 19 14.32 3.61 -20.35
N GLY A 20 13.05 3.22 -20.34
CA GLY A 20 12.57 1.99 -20.96
C GLY A 20 11.98 2.37 -22.31
N GLU A 21 12.42 1.72 -23.38
CA GLU A 21 11.89 1.93 -24.72
C GLU A 21 10.34 1.97 -24.71
N PRO A 22 9.72 2.89 -25.46
CA PRO A 22 8.27 2.97 -25.53
C PRO A 22 7.76 1.61 -25.99
N ILE A 23 7.02 0.93 -25.12
CA ILE A 23 6.28 -0.26 -25.50
C ILE A 23 5.33 0.22 -26.60
N LEU A 24 5.66 -0.11 -27.85
CA LEU A 24 4.80 0.07 -29.01
C LEU A 24 3.41 -0.41 -28.60
N GLU A 25 2.42 0.46 -28.79
CA GLU A 25 0.98 0.18 -28.70
C GLU A 25 0.60 -0.86 -29.77
N ALA A 26 1.17 -2.06 -29.71
CA ALA A 26 0.58 -3.24 -30.32
C ALA A 26 -0.70 -3.49 -29.54
N GLU A 27 -1.82 -3.75 -30.24
CA GLU A 27 -3.10 -4.13 -29.64
C GLU A 27 -2.85 -5.15 -28.52
N VAL A 28 -2.87 -4.67 -27.29
CA VAL A 28 -2.64 -5.50 -26.12
C VAL A 28 -3.91 -6.33 -25.99
N VAL A 29 -3.90 -7.54 -26.54
CA VAL A 29 -4.99 -8.49 -26.35
C VAL A 29 -4.97 -8.89 -24.88
N TRP A 30 -5.86 -8.29 -24.09
CA TRP A 30 -6.02 -8.58 -22.67
C TRP A 30 -6.65 -9.95 -22.51
N ASN A 31 -5.97 -10.86 -21.83
CA ASN A 31 -6.54 -12.15 -21.48
C ASN A 31 -7.43 -11.99 -20.25
N GLU A 32 -8.68 -12.44 -20.35
CA GLU A 32 -9.63 -12.49 -19.23
C GLU A 32 -9.60 -13.83 -18.49
N GLU A 33 -8.85 -14.80 -19.01
CA GLU A 33 -8.77 -16.16 -18.46
C GLU A 33 -7.84 -16.22 -17.23
N PHE A 34 -8.41 -15.95 -16.05
CA PHE A 34 -7.77 -16.21 -14.76
C PHE A 34 -8.41 -17.41 -14.05
N SER A 35 -7.64 -18.02 -13.16
CA SER A 35 -8.08 -19.11 -12.28
C SER A 35 -7.62 -18.85 -10.84
N LEU A 36 -8.28 -19.48 -9.87
CA LEU A 36 -7.84 -19.44 -8.48
C LEU A 36 -7.13 -20.73 -8.08
N ARG A 37 -5.91 -20.61 -7.56
CA ARG A 37 -5.14 -21.73 -7.00
C ARG A 37 -4.65 -21.38 -5.60
N VAL A 38 -5.16 -22.10 -4.59
CA VAL A 38 -4.77 -21.94 -3.17
C VAL A 38 -4.91 -20.47 -2.70
N GLY A 39 -5.99 -19.80 -3.12
CA GLY A 39 -6.24 -18.39 -2.77
C GLY A 39 -5.41 -17.36 -3.56
N ASN A 40 -4.60 -17.80 -4.51
CA ASN A 40 -3.88 -16.94 -5.44
C ASN A 40 -4.59 -16.88 -6.78
N ILE A 41 -4.48 -15.72 -7.44
CA ILE A 41 -4.93 -15.52 -8.82
C ILE A 41 -3.82 -16.03 -9.75
N VAL A 42 -4.18 -16.85 -10.73
CA VAL A 42 -3.25 -17.42 -11.71
C VAL A 42 -3.78 -17.16 -13.12
N GLY A 43 -2.95 -16.59 -13.99
CA GLY A 43 -3.31 -16.31 -15.37
C GLY A 43 -2.13 -15.80 -16.18
N ASP A 44 -2.35 -15.63 -17.47
CA ASP A 44 -1.36 -15.12 -18.42
C ASP A 44 -1.43 -13.58 -18.51
N SER A 45 -0.29 -12.96 -18.77
CA SER A 45 -0.20 -11.50 -18.92
C SER A 45 -0.43 -11.06 -20.38
N PRO A 46 -1.15 -9.95 -20.62
CA PRO A 46 -1.73 -9.02 -19.65
C PRO A 46 -3.10 -9.49 -19.16
N LEU A 47 -3.33 -9.39 -17.86
CA LEU A 47 -4.50 -9.98 -17.17
C LEU A 47 -5.51 -8.91 -16.80
N SER A 48 -6.76 -9.07 -17.24
CA SER A 48 -7.88 -8.22 -16.84
C SER A 48 -8.83 -8.99 -15.93
N LEU A 49 -8.94 -8.58 -14.66
CA LEU A 49 -9.89 -9.17 -13.74
C LEU A 49 -11.31 -8.64 -13.99
N PRO A 50 -12.36 -9.41 -13.64
CA PRO A 50 -13.75 -8.99 -13.80
C PRO A 50 -14.06 -7.69 -13.05
N ASP A 51 -15.14 -7.01 -13.43
CA ASP A 51 -15.64 -5.77 -12.80
C ASP A 51 -16.31 -6.03 -11.43
N VAL A 52 -15.58 -6.72 -10.58
CA VAL A 52 -15.91 -7.06 -9.21
C VAL A 52 -14.80 -6.52 -8.31
N CYS A 53 -15.18 -5.90 -7.21
CA CYS A 53 -14.21 -5.33 -6.28
C CYS A 53 -13.26 -6.41 -5.73
N LEU A 54 -11.95 -6.21 -5.95
CA LEU A 54 -10.90 -7.14 -5.53
C LEU A 54 -10.91 -7.46 -4.02
N TYR A 55 -11.41 -6.55 -3.18
CA TYR A 55 -11.37 -6.71 -1.72
C TYR A 55 -12.66 -7.25 -1.13
N CYS A 56 -13.81 -6.74 -1.57
CA CYS A 56 -15.11 -7.07 -0.96
C CYS A 56 -16.00 -7.98 -1.81
N ALA A 57 -15.60 -8.27 -3.05
CA ALA A 57 -16.33 -9.06 -4.04
C ALA A 57 -17.70 -8.50 -4.45
N ALA A 58 -17.99 -7.24 -4.13
CA ALA A 58 -19.19 -6.56 -4.63
C ALA A 58 -19.03 -6.23 -6.11
N ASP A 59 -20.11 -6.37 -6.88
CA ASP A 59 -20.17 -5.86 -8.25
C ASP A 59 -19.98 -4.36 -8.25
N ILE A 60 -19.21 -3.86 -9.22
CA ILE A 60 -19.00 -2.43 -9.38
C ILE A 60 -20.09 -1.92 -10.32
N VAL A 61 -21.16 -1.42 -9.69
CA VAL A 61 -22.34 -0.87 -10.38
C VAL A 61 -22.23 0.66 -10.54
N ASP A 62 -21.35 1.31 -9.75
CA ASP A 62 -21.24 2.76 -9.64
C ASP A 62 -19.99 3.31 -10.36
N ASP A 63 -20.11 4.46 -11.03
CA ASP A 63 -19.03 5.19 -11.74
C ASP A 63 -17.86 5.63 -10.84
N LEU A 64 -17.99 5.53 -9.52
CA LEU A 64 -16.96 5.91 -8.54
C LEU A 64 -15.98 4.76 -8.22
N GLY A 65 -16.15 3.59 -8.82
CA GLY A 65 -15.14 2.53 -8.79
C GLY A 65 -13.86 2.98 -9.49
N ILE A 66 -12.69 2.61 -8.94
CA ILE A 66 -11.40 2.89 -9.57
C ILE A 66 -10.85 1.59 -10.13
N ARG A 67 -10.47 1.61 -11.41
CA ARG A 67 -9.65 0.56 -12.03
C ARG A 67 -8.18 0.86 -11.74
N GLN A 68 -7.49 -0.11 -11.17
CA GLN A 68 -6.06 -0.05 -10.87
C GLN A 68 -5.30 -0.98 -11.80
N ASN A 69 -4.12 -0.52 -12.22
CA ASN A 69 -3.21 -1.28 -13.05
C ASN A 69 -1.92 -1.48 -12.26
N ASN A 70 -1.58 -2.74 -11.99
CA ASN A 70 -0.29 -3.10 -11.40
C ASN A 70 0.64 -3.61 -12.50
N HIS A 71 1.87 -3.09 -12.50
CA HIS A 71 2.93 -3.51 -13.41
C HIS A 71 3.96 -4.34 -12.63
N PHE A 72 4.29 -5.52 -13.13
CA PHE A 72 5.29 -6.41 -12.56
C PHE A 72 6.39 -6.66 -13.59
N HIS A 73 7.65 -6.54 -13.17
CA HIS A 73 8.80 -6.78 -14.04
C HIS A 73 9.56 -8.02 -13.60
N ARG A 74 9.89 -8.90 -14.55
CA ARG A 74 10.82 -10.02 -14.36
C ARG A 74 12.06 -9.80 -15.20
N LEU A 75 13.20 -9.65 -14.53
CA LEU A 75 14.50 -9.73 -15.18
C LEU A 75 14.84 -11.21 -15.43
N ARG A 76 15.12 -11.57 -16.69
CA ARG A 76 15.48 -12.94 -17.11
C ARG A 76 16.96 -13.07 -17.47
N LEU A 77 17.83 -12.51 -16.62
CA LEU A 77 19.27 -12.42 -16.87
C LEU A 77 19.95 -13.78 -17.08
N LEU A 78 19.49 -14.82 -16.37
CA LEU A 78 20.06 -16.17 -16.45
C LEU A 78 19.56 -16.99 -17.65
N GLU A 79 18.45 -16.58 -18.26
CA GLU A 79 17.80 -17.30 -19.37
C GLU A 79 18.21 -16.69 -20.74
N ALA A 80 19.02 -15.62 -20.76
CA ALA A 80 19.35 -14.81 -21.94
C ALA A 80 18.13 -14.33 -22.73
N GLU A 81 16.98 -14.24 -22.06
CA GLU A 81 15.70 -13.82 -22.63
C GLU A 81 15.41 -12.36 -22.33
N SER A 82 14.57 -11.75 -23.16
CA SER A 82 14.09 -10.39 -22.92
C SER A 82 13.33 -10.28 -21.59
N PRO A 83 13.44 -9.13 -20.90
CA PRO A 83 12.66 -8.86 -19.70
C PRO A 83 11.16 -8.95 -20.02
N VAL A 84 10.40 -9.46 -19.05
CA VAL A 84 8.93 -9.51 -19.16
C VAL A 84 8.35 -8.42 -18.29
N SER A 85 7.56 -7.54 -18.90
CA SER A 85 6.59 -6.71 -18.21
C SER A 85 5.25 -7.44 -18.20
N MET A 86 4.60 -7.45 -17.04
CA MET A 86 3.25 -7.96 -16.89
C MET A 86 2.34 -6.89 -16.32
N ASN A 87 1.14 -6.79 -16.89
CA ASN A 87 0.15 -5.79 -16.50
C ASN A 87 -1.08 -6.52 -15.97
N VAL A 88 -1.58 -6.07 -14.82
CA VAL A 88 -2.78 -6.61 -14.19
C VAL A 88 -3.73 -5.48 -13.89
N SER A 89 -4.90 -5.52 -14.53
CA SER A 89 -5.97 -4.55 -14.35
C SER A 89 -7.03 -5.14 -13.43
N TYR A 90 -7.39 -4.43 -12.36
CA TYR A 90 -8.41 -4.87 -11.40
C TYR A 90 -9.19 -3.69 -10.83
N SER A 91 -10.38 -3.95 -10.33
CA SER A 91 -11.30 -2.89 -9.93
C SER A 91 -11.50 -2.85 -8.42
N VAL A 92 -11.66 -1.64 -7.86
CA VAL A 92 -11.88 -1.40 -6.43
C VAL A 92 -13.10 -0.48 -6.25
N CYS A 93 -14.06 -0.90 -5.43
CA CYS A 93 -15.28 -0.10 -5.20
C CYS A 93 -15.04 1.12 -4.30
N ALA A 94 -15.87 2.15 -4.47
CA ALA A 94 -15.82 3.39 -3.70
C ALA A 94 -15.84 3.16 -2.18
N LYS A 95 -16.67 2.22 -1.68
CA LYS A 95 -16.75 1.88 -0.25
C LYS A 95 -15.42 1.38 0.31
N CYS A 96 -14.69 0.55 -0.44
CA CYS A 96 -13.37 0.07 -0.03
C CYS A 96 -12.33 1.20 -0.04
N ILE A 97 -12.42 2.11 -0.99
CA ILE A 97 -11.54 3.29 -1.07
C ILE A 97 -11.79 4.23 0.12
N GLU A 98 -13.05 4.54 0.41
CA GLU A 98 -13.43 5.40 1.54
C GLU A 98 -12.98 4.80 2.88
N ALA A 99 -13.23 3.50 3.08
CA ALA A 99 -12.74 2.78 4.25
C ALA A 99 -11.21 2.89 4.37
N ALA A 100 -10.47 2.67 3.28
CA ALA A 100 -9.03 2.82 3.26
C ALA A 100 -8.57 4.24 3.63
N GLN A 101 -9.21 5.27 3.08
CA GLN A 101 -8.91 6.67 3.43
C GLN A 101 -9.16 6.95 4.91
N SER A 102 -10.24 6.42 5.47
CA SER A 102 -10.54 6.56 6.91
C SER A 102 -9.44 5.95 7.78
N TRP A 103 -8.91 4.79 7.40
CA TRP A 103 -7.79 4.14 8.08
C TRP A 103 -6.48 4.92 7.91
N ARG A 104 -6.19 5.46 6.72
CA ARG A 104 -5.03 6.33 6.48
C ARG A 104 -5.08 7.58 7.37
N ARG A 105 -6.25 8.21 7.51
CA ARG A 105 -6.43 9.37 8.43
C ARG A 105 -6.18 8.97 9.89
N ARG A 106 -6.67 7.81 10.33
CA ARG A 106 -6.43 7.29 11.70
C ARG A 106 -4.95 6.96 11.94
N ARG A 107 -4.26 6.38 10.95
CA ARG A 107 -2.81 6.16 10.97
C ARG A 107 -2.06 7.48 11.12
N GLY A 108 -2.39 8.49 10.31
CA GLY A 108 -1.80 9.83 10.40
C GLY A 108 -1.92 10.44 11.80
N LYS A 109 -3.13 10.42 12.39
CA LYS A 109 -3.34 10.87 13.78
C LYS A 109 -2.47 10.13 14.80
N SER A 110 -2.27 8.83 14.60
CA SER A 110 -1.45 8.00 15.49
C SER A 110 0.04 8.35 15.35
N LEU A 111 0.52 8.64 14.13
CA LEU A 111 1.88 9.12 13.89
C LEU A 111 2.15 10.47 14.57
N TYR A 112 1.21 11.42 14.51
CA TYR A 112 1.33 12.68 15.25
C TYR A 112 1.45 12.47 16.76
N PHE A 113 0.69 11.51 17.31
CA PHE A 113 0.77 11.17 18.72
C PHE A 113 2.13 10.56 19.10
N ILE A 114 2.69 9.67 18.26
CA ILE A 114 4.05 9.13 18.45
C ILE A 114 5.08 10.26 18.42
N LEU A 115 4.98 11.19 17.47
CA LEU A 115 5.89 12.33 17.37
C LEU A 115 5.84 13.20 18.63
N ALA A 116 4.63 13.53 19.11
CA ALA A 116 4.46 14.29 20.35
C ALA A 116 5.01 13.54 21.57
N ALA A 117 4.78 12.23 21.66
CA ALA A 117 5.32 11.39 22.72
C ALA A 117 6.85 11.31 22.67
N PHE A 118 7.44 11.26 21.49
CA PHE A 118 8.89 11.29 21.30
C PHE A 118 9.49 12.60 21.79
N VAL A 119 8.93 13.75 21.37
CA VAL A 119 9.40 15.09 21.81
C VAL A 119 9.22 15.28 23.32
N GLY A 120 8.06 14.91 23.87
CA GLY A 120 7.83 14.99 25.31
C GLY A 120 8.75 14.06 26.12
N GLY A 121 9.00 12.86 25.59
CA GLY A 121 9.92 11.88 26.15
C GLY A 121 11.37 12.39 26.16
N THR A 122 11.86 12.97 25.07
CA THR A 122 13.24 13.50 25.01
C THR A 122 13.44 14.70 25.94
N ILE A 123 12.46 15.61 26.04
CA ILE A 123 12.49 16.72 27.00
C ILE A 123 12.51 16.19 28.44
N SER A 124 11.65 15.22 28.76
CA SER A 124 11.58 14.63 30.10
C SER A 124 12.88 13.89 30.46
N PHE A 125 13.48 13.19 29.51
CA PHE A 125 14.76 12.52 29.68
C PHE A 125 15.90 13.52 29.90
N ALA A 126 15.98 14.59 29.10
CA ALA A 126 16.97 15.64 29.28
C ALA A 126 16.83 16.34 30.64
N GLY A 127 15.60 16.62 31.09
CA GLY A 127 15.32 17.15 32.42
C GLY A 127 15.74 16.19 33.54
N MET A 128 15.54 14.89 33.35
CA MET A 128 16.02 13.87 34.29
C MET A 128 17.55 13.89 34.41
N VAL A 129 18.29 13.89 33.29
CA VAL A 129 19.76 13.89 33.30
C VAL A 129 20.31 15.15 33.95
N THR A 130 19.89 16.32 33.46
CA THR A 130 20.41 17.63 33.91
C THR A 130 20.09 17.96 35.36
N LEU A 131 18.91 17.59 35.86
CA LEU A 131 18.52 17.88 37.25
C LEU A 131 18.92 16.77 38.24
N SER A 132 19.17 15.54 37.78
CA SER A 132 19.64 14.46 38.67
C SER A 132 21.11 14.61 39.08
N GLU A 133 21.94 15.27 38.25
CA GLU A 133 23.33 15.58 38.61
C GLU A 133 23.42 16.53 39.82
N ALA A 134 22.44 17.41 40.01
CA ALA A 134 22.41 18.35 41.12
C ALA A 134 22.14 17.70 42.48
N ASP A 135 21.36 16.62 42.54
CA ASP A 135 20.86 16.03 43.80
C ASP A 135 21.25 14.54 44.02
N HIS A 136 22.00 13.92 43.10
CA HIS A 136 22.41 12.50 43.14
C HIS A 136 21.23 11.51 43.28
N ARG A 137 20.00 11.96 43.05
CA ARG A 137 18.78 11.15 43.04
C ARG A 137 18.01 11.41 41.74
N PRO A 138 17.51 10.36 41.07
CA PRO A 138 16.67 10.55 39.91
C PRO A 138 15.42 11.34 40.32
N ASN A 139 15.14 12.43 39.59
CA ASN A 139 14.00 13.28 39.89
C ASN A 139 12.70 12.54 39.54
N SER A 140 11.99 12.09 40.59
CA SER A 140 10.79 11.23 40.49
C SER A 140 9.71 11.75 39.53
N LEU A 141 9.58 13.08 39.40
CA LEU A 141 8.64 13.71 38.48
C LEU A 141 9.03 13.49 37.01
N PHE A 142 10.30 13.72 36.65
CA PHE A 142 10.78 13.55 35.29
C PHE A 142 10.86 12.09 34.87
N THR A 143 11.20 11.19 35.80
CA THR A 143 11.14 9.73 35.56
C THR A 143 9.70 9.28 35.30
N GLY A 144 8.72 9.78 36.07
CA GLY A 144 7.30 9.50 35.85
C GLY A 144 6.80 10.00 34.49
N LEU A 145 7.15 11.24 34.13
CA LEU A 145 6.80 11.82 32.82
C LEU A 145 7.40 11.03 31.66
N PHE A 146 8.69 10.66 31.76
CA PHE A 146 9.34 9.82 30.76
C PHE A 146 8.63 8.47 30.59
N GLY A 147 8.24 7.81 31.69
CA GLY A 147 7.48 6.56 31.65
C GLY A 147 6.12 6.69 30.95
N ILE A 148 5.39 7.80 31.19
CA ILE A 148 4.12 8.08 30.52
C ILE A 148 4.33 8.29 29.01
N PHE A 149 5.33 9.07 28.61
CA PHE A 149 5.64 9.28 27.20
C PHE A 149 6.11 8.00 26.50
N ALA A 150 6.91 7.17 27.17
CA ALA A 150 7.35 5.88 26.64
C ALA A 150 6.17 4.92 26.41
N THR A 151 5.29 4.76 27.40
CA THR A 151 4.10 3.90 27.28
C THR A 151 3.11 4.42 26.23
N ALA A 152 2.89 5.74 26.17
CA ALA A 152 2.11 6.39 25.13
C ALA A 152 2.69 6.15 23.73
N GLY A 153 4.02 6.25 23.57
CA GLY A 153 4.72 5.98 22.32
C GLY A 153 4.54 4.53 21.84
N VAL A 154 4.69 3.56 22.75
CA VAL A 154 4.46 2.14 22.44
C VAL A 154 3.01 1.89 22.03
N GLY A 155 2.03 2.43 22.76
CA GLY A 155 0.62 2.34 22.39
C GLY A 155 0.30 2.97 21.04
N GLY A 156 0.92 4.11 20.73
CA GLY A 156 0.84 4.76 19.42
C GLY A 156 1.37 3.87 18.30
N PHE A 157 2.52 3.22 18.50
CA PHE A 157 3.12 2.31 17.53
C PHE A 157 2.21 1.12 17.20
N PHE A 158 1.66 0.45 18.22
CA PHE A 158 0.70 -0.64 18.00
C PHE A 158 -0.54 -0.18 17.24
N ARG A 159 -1.02 1.04 17.51
CA ARG A 159 -2.15 1.63 16.79
C ARG A 159 -1.83 1.89 15.32
N VAL A 160 -0.61 2.33 14.99
CA VAL A 160 -0.14 2.48 13.60
C VAL A 160 -0.11 1.12 12.90
N ALA A 161 0.52 0.12 13.51
CA ALA A 161 0.59 -1.24 12.97
C ALA A 161 -0.81 -1.84 12.73
N TYR A 162 -1.74 -1.62 13.67
CA TYR A 162 -3.13 -2.03 13.51
C TYR A 162 -3.79 -1.33 12.32
N CYS A 163 -3.65 0.00 12.19
CA CYS A 163 -4.22 0.72 11.05
C CYS A 163 -3.64 0.23 9.72
N GLU A 164 -2.34 -0.06 9.65
CA GLU A 164 -1.69 -0.62 8.46
C GLU A 164 -2.23 -2.01 8.10
N SER A 165 -2.53 -2.85 9.10
CA SER A 165 -3.13 -4.16 8.86
C SER A 165 -4.52 -4.09 8.20
N GLN A 166 -5.25 -2.99 8.42
CA GLN A 166 -6.61 -2.77 7.88
C GLN A 166 -6.61 -2.11 6.51
N LEU A 167 -5.47 -1.62 6.02
CA LEU A 167 -5.40 -1.00 4.70
C LEU A 167 -5.44 -2.08 3.61
N PRO A 168 -6.19 -1.86 2.52
CA PRO A 168 -6.13 -2.73 1.36
C PRO A 168 -4.71 -2.73 0.81
N LYS A 169 -4.15 -3.94 0.67
CA LYS A 169 -2.83 -4.15 0.08
C LYS A 169 -3.00 -4.33 -1.43
N GLY A 170 -2.08 -3.79 -2.21
CA GLY A 170 -2.06 -4.02 -3.66
C GLY A 170 -1.81 -5.51 -3.98
N LEU A 171 -2.08 -5.91 -5.21
CA LEU A 171 -1.68 -7.24 -5.68
C LEU A 171 -0.16 -7.35 -5.62
N ALA A 172 0.31 -8.46 -5.06
CA ALA A 172 1.71 -8.82 -4.97
C ALA A 172 1.95 -10.06 -5.82
N LEU A 173 3.00 -10.02 -6.63
CA LEU A 173 3.47 -11.15 -7.37
C LEU A 173 4.16 -12.17 -6.44
N GLN A 174 3.69 -13.41 -6.43
CA GLN A 174 4.30 -14.51 -5.68
C GLN A 174 5.29 -15.33 -6.50
N LYS A 175 4.93 -15.69 -7.74
CA LYS A 175 5.71 -16.61 -8.57
C LYS A 175 5.45 -16.40 -10.06
N PHE A 176 6.48 -16.71 -10.84
CA PHE A 176 6.41 -16.89 -12.29
C PHE A 176 6.52 -18.35 -12.71
N ALA A 177 5.81 -18.71 -13.78
CA ALA A 177 6.02 -19.93 -14.53
C ALA A 177 5.82 -19.62 -16.03
N GLY A 178 6.92 -19.37 -16.75
CA GLY A 178 6.85 -18.89 -18.13
C GLY A 178 6.09 -17.57 -18.24
N ASN A 179 5.01 -17.55 -19.02
CA ASN A 179 4.13 -16.38 -19.21
C ASN A 179 3.01 -16.28 -18.16
N THR A 180 2.87 -17.30 -17.31
CA THR A 180 1.84 -17.33 -16.26
C THR A 180 2.38 -16.70 -14.98
N MET A 181 1.56 -15.84 -14.36
CA MET A 181 1.85 -15.25 -13.05
C MET A 181 0.92 -15.78 -11.97
N THR A 182 1.45 -15.86 -10.75
CA THR A 182 0.67 -16.14 -9.53
C THR A 182 0.68 -14.90 -8.66
N LEU A 183 -0.50 -14.33 -8.41
CA LEU A 183 -0.70 -13.08 -7.66
C LEU A 183 -1.43 -13.35 -6.35
N ALA A 184 -1.06 -12.61 -5.32
CA ALA A 184 -1.69 -12.62 -4.01
C ALA A 184 -2.12 -11.22 -3.59
N GLY A 185 -2.89 -11.13 -2.51
CA GLY A 185 -3.40 -9.85 -1.99
C GLY A 185 -4.86 -9.58 -2.35
N ALA A 186 -5.52 -10.48 -3.08
CA ALA A 186 -6.96 -10.45 -3.26
C ALA A 186 -7.69 -10.64 -1.92
N GLY A 187 -8.83 -9.99 -1.76
CA GLY A 187 -9.67 -10.14 -0.58
C GLY A 187 -10.23 -11.56 -0.47
N TRP A 188 -10.37 -12.07 0.75
CA TRP A 188 -10.92 -13.40 0.98
C TRP A 188 -12.31 -13.61 0.35
N LYS A 189 -13.15 -12.56 0.36
CA LYS A 189 -14.47 -12.60 -0.31
C LYS A 189 -14.36 -12.76 -1.82
N PHE A 190 -13.37 -12.13 -2.45
CA PHE A 190 -13.13 -12.25 -3.89
C PHE A 190 -12.70 -13.68 -4.22
N ILE A 191 -11.78 -14.22 -3.43
CA ILE A 191 -11.34 -15.62 -3.55
C ILE A 191 -12.53 -16.58 -3.39
N GLN A 192 -13.41 -16.35 -2.42
CA GLN A 192 -14.60 -17.19 -2.21
C GLN A 192 -15.59 -17.12 -3.38
N ARG A 193 -15.71 -15.97 -4.05
CA ARG A 193 -16.66 -15.77 -5.15
C ARG A 193 -16.23 -16.48 -6.44
N PHE A 194 -14.92 -16.54 -6.70
CA PHE A 194 -14.36 -17.05 -7.97
C PHE A 194 -13.63 -18.40 -7.81
N ARG A 195 -13.83 -19.09 -6.67
CA ARG A 195 -13.31 -20.45 -6.43
C ARG A 195 -14.33 -21.49 -6.84
#